data_AF-A0A661ICM4-F1
#
_entry.id   AF-A0A661ICM4-F1
#
_cell.length_a   1.000
_cell.length_b   1.000
_cell.length_c   1.000
_cell.angle_alpha   90.00
_cell.angle_beta   90.00
_cell.angle_gamma   90.00
#
_symmetry.space_group_name_H-M   'P 1'
#
loop_
_entity.id
_entity.type
_entity.pdbx_description
1 polymer ?
#
loop_
_entity_poly.entity_id
_entity_poly.type
_entity_poly.pdbx_seq_one_letter_code
_entity_poly.pdbx_strand_id
1 'polypeptide(L)'
;GDAAGFALNHGITVRGMDFALASGVLAARAVREAKKRGDFSANALSHYEALLRESFVLKDMETFASTSEVLALRRLHDHYPRLLCSMAEDLFRVGEGPKERISRTFWRYAKGALLDPKVWKDLWRMREL
;
A
#
# COMPACT_ATOMS: atom_id res chain seq x y z
N GLY A 1 -5.25 14.84 -10.67
CA GLY A 1 -4.43 13.79 -11.30
C GLY A 1 -3.00 13.92 -10.83
N ASP A 2 -2.02 13.53 -11.63
CA ASP A 2 -0.61 13.49 -11.20
C ASP A 2 -0.03 14.86 -10.81
N ALA A 3 -0.47 15.94 -11.47
CA ALA A 3 -0.12 17.31 -11.09
C ALA A 3 -0.56 17.69 -9.65
N ALA A 4 -1.54 16.97 -9.08
CA ALA A 4 -1.99 17.14 -7.69
C ALA A 4 -1.43 16.04 -6.76
N GLY A 5 -0.49 15.22 -7.25
CA GLY A 5 0.10 14.11 -6.50
C GLY A 5 -0.80 12.88 -6.38
N PHE A 6 -1.84 12.75 -7.21
CA PHE A 6 -2.76 11.61 -7.15
C PHE A 6 -2.21 10.38 -7.88
N ALA A 7 -1.15 9.81 -7.30
CA ALA A 7 -0.55 8.55 -7.68
C ALA A 7 -0.27 7.77 -6.40
N LEU A 8 -0.67 6.50 -6.36
CA LEU A 8 -0.56 5.69 -5.17
C LEU A 8 -0.04 4.30 -5.50
N ASN A 9 0.96 3.88 -4.74
CA ASN A 9 1.45 2.52 -4.73
C ASN A 9 1.20 1.92 -3.35
N HIS A 10 0.25 0.99 -3.26
CA HIS A 10 -0.03 0.26 -2.01
C HIS A 10 0.73 -1.07 -1.91
N GLY A 11 1.81 -1.24 -2.69
CA GLY A 11 2.70 -2.41 -2.64
C GLY A 11 2.32 -3.57 -3.55
N ILE A 12 1.05 -3.69 -3.91
CA ILE A 12 0.54 -4.74 -4.82
C ILE A 12 0.21 -4.16 -6.18
N THR A 13 -0.58 -3.07 -6.22
CA THR A 13 -0.94 -2.39 -7.45
C THR A 13 -0.59 -0.91 -7.39
N VAL A 14 -0.28 -0.35 -8.56
CA VAL A 14 -0.04 1.08 -8.76
C VAL A 14 -1.29 1.68 -9.37
N ARG A 15 -1.87 2.66 -8.69
CA ARG A 15 -3.09 3.38 -9.08
C ARG A 15 -2.76 4.85 -9.39
N GLY A 16 -3.56 5.46 -10.25
CA GLY A 16 -3.32 6.84 -10.68
C GLY A 16 -4.18 7.24 -11.87
N MET A 17 -4.46 6.32 -12.79
CA MET A 17 -5.35 6.61 -13.94
C MET A 17 -6.79 6.87 -13.49
N ASP A 18 -7.30 6.03 -12.60
CA ASP A 18 -8.60 6.15 -11.96
C ASP A 18 -8.70 7.41 -11.09
N PHE A 19 -7.66 7.75 -10.34
CA PHE A 19 -7.62 9.01 -9.60
C PHE A 19 -7.57 10.23 -10.52
N ALA A 20 -6.83 10.16 -11.63
CA ALA A 20 -6.80 11.22 -12.63
C ALA A 20 -8.19 11.44 -13.26
N LEU A 21 -8.88 10.36 -13.63
CA LEU A 21 -10.22 10.42 -14.19
C LEU A 21 -11.23 10.99 -13.18
N ALA A 22 -11.25 10.44 -11.97
CA ALA A 22 -12.17 10.89 -10.92
C ALA A 22 -11.90 12.36 -10.54
N SER A 23 -10.65 12.72 -10.28
CA SER A 23 -10.29 14.11 -9.95
C SER A 23 -10.62 15.09 -11.08
N GLY A 24 -10.46 14.70 -12.35
CA GLY A 24 -10.87 15.52 -13.50
C GLY A 24 -12.39 15.76 -13.52
N VAL A 25 -13.19 14.72 -13.26
CA VAL A 25 -14.65 14.85 -13.16
C VAL A 25 -15.06 15.78 -12.01
N LEU A 26 -14.42 15.65 -10.85
CA LEU A 26 -14.70 16.51 -9.70
C LEU A 26 -14.29 17.98 -9.96
N ALA A 27 -13.15 18.20 -10.60
CA ALA A 27 -12.70 19.53 -11.01
C ALA A 27 -13.70 20.19 -11.99
N ALA A 28 -14.18 19.43 -12.98
CA ALA A 28 -15.20 19.90 -13.91
C ALA A 28 -16.51 20.28 -13.21
N ARG A 29 -16.92 19.51 -12.18
CA ARG A 29 -18.10 19.83 -11.36
C ARG A 29 -17.92 21.14 -10.59
N ALA A 30 -16.75 21.35 -9.98
CA ALA A 30 -16.44 22.59 -9.26
C ALA A 30 -16.44 23.81 -10.19
N VAL A 31 -15.78 23.71 -11.36
CA VAL A 31 -15.77 24.79 -12.37
C VAL A 31 -17.18 25.08 -12.90
N ARG A 32 -18.00 24.05 -13.11
CA ARG A 32 -19.39 24.23 -13.54
C ARG A 32 -20.21 24.99 -12.50
N GLU A 33 -20.00 24.73 -11.21
CA GLU A 33 -20.70 25.44 -10.13
C GLU A 33 -20.21 26.89 -9.99
N ALA A 34 -18.90 27.11 -10.05
CA ALA A 34 -18.29 28.45 -10.11
C ALA A 34 -18.88 29.28 -11.27
N LYS A 35 -18.97 28.67 -12.48
CA LYS A 35 -19.55 29.31 -13.66
C LYS A 35 -21.02 29.69 -13.47
N LYS A 36 -21.84 28.86 -12.83
CA LYS A 36 -23.25 29.19 -12.54
C LYS A 36 -23.39 30.41 -11.65
N ARG A 37 -22.46 30.60 -10.71
CA ARG A 37 -22.44 31.72 -9.76
C ARG A 37 -21.73 32.95 -10.31
N GLY A 38 -20.98 32.82 -11.41
CA GLY A 38 -20.12 33.87 -11.94
C GLY A 38 -18.91 34.18 -11.06
N ASP A 39 -18.57 33.29 -10.11
CA ASP A 39 -17.51 33.49 -9.13
C ASP A 39 -16.43 32.42 -9.31
N PHE A 40 -15.22 32.85 -9.69
CA PHE A 40 -14.04 32.01 -9.85
C PHE A 40 -12.97 32.31 -8.79
N SER A 41 -13.37 32.92 -7.67
CA SER A 41 -12.49 33.12 -6.53
C SER A 41 -12.00 31.79 -5.95
N ALA A 42 -10.93 31.86 -5.17
CA ALA A 42 -10.41 30.70 -4.43
C ALA A 42 -11.49 30.06 -3.55
N ASN A 43 -12.40 30.86 -2.97
CA ASN A 43 -13.50 30.37 -2.15
C ASN A 43 -14.48 29.52 -2.95
N ALA A 44 -14.91 29.98 -4.13
CA ALA A 44 -15.79 29.20 -5.00
C ALA A 44 -15.13 27.90 -5.50
N LEU A 45 -13.84 27.96 -5.85
CA LEU A 45 -13.08 26.81 -6.34
C LEU A 45 -12.69 25.80 -5.25
N SER A 46 -12.68 26.21 -3.97
CA SER A 46 -12.46 25.31 -2.83
C SER A 46 -13.47 24.16 -2.77
N HIS A 47 -14.62 24.30 -3.43
CA HIS A 47 -15.59 23.23 -3.58
C HIS A 47 -15.00 21.96 -4.23
N TYR A 48 -13.98 22.09 -5.07
CA TYR A 48 -13.24 20.94 -5.59
C TYR A 48 -12.58 20.11 -4.48
N GLU A 49 -11.97 20.75 -3.49
CA GLU A 49 -11.36 20.07 -2.35
C GLU A 49 -12.41 19.35 -1.50
N ALA A 50 -13.56 19.99 -1.25
CA ALA A 50 -14.68 19.36 -0.55
C ALA A 50 -15.13 18.08 -1.26
N LEU A 51 -15.34 18.15 -2.58
CA LEU A 51 -15.70 16.99 -3.41
C LEU A 51 -14.62 15.89 -3.36
N LEU A 52 -13.35 16.27 -3.36
CA LEU A 52 -12.25 15.32 -3.24
C LEU A 52 -12.26 14.58 -1.91
N ARG A 53 -12.51 15.28 -0.79
CA ARG A 53 -12.58 14.69 0.56
C ARG A 53 -13.76 13.73 0.71
N GLU A 54 -14.85 14.00 0.00
CA GLU A 54 -16.01 13.12 -0.04
C GLU A 54 -15.77 11.88 -0.93
N SER A 55 -14.87 11.98 -1.90
CA SER A 55 -14.55 10.92 -2.87
C SER A 55 -13.56 9.88 -2.35
N PHE A 56 -13.45 8.76 -3.08
CA PHE A 56 -12.42 7.74 -2.81
C PHE A 56 -10.99 8.25 -3.04
N VAL A 57 -10.80 9.33 -3.81
CA VAL A 57 -9.45 9.80 -4.18
C VAL A 57 -8.68 10.21 -2.92
N LEU A 58 -9.18 11.15 -2.12
CA LEU A 58 -8.47 11.56 -0.91
C LEU A 58 -8.55 10.50 0.20
N LYS A 59 -9.66 9.77 0.31
CA LYS A 59 -9.78 8.68 1.30
C LYS A 59 -8.73 7.60 1.08
N ASP A 60 -8.48 7.19 -0.16
CA ASP A 60 -7.43 6.21 -0.48
C ASP A 60 -6.05 6.82 -0.23
N MET A 61 -5.81 8.08 -0.62
CA MET A 61 -4.52 8.75 -0.36
C MET A 61 -4.21 8.86 1.14
N GLU A 62 -5.22 9.15 1.97
CA GLU A 62 -5.08 9.21 3.43
C GLU A 62 -4.87 7.82 4.05
N THR A 63 -5.61 6.81 3.58
CA THR A 63 -5.50 5.42 4.06
C THR A 63 -4.10 4.87 3.85
N PHE A 64 -3.49 5.17 2.70
CA PHE A 64 -2.19 4.62 2.30
C PHE A 64 -1.04 5.62 2.41
N ALA A 65 -1.21 6.71 3.18
CA ALA A 65 -0.19 7.75 3.34
C ALA A 65 1.14 7.20 3.92
N SER A 66 1.05 6.26 4.86
CA SER A 66 2.21 5.60 5.49
C SER A 66 2.82 4.48 4.66
N THR A 67 2.18 4.03 3.57
CA THR A 67 2.60 2.84 2.83
C THR A 67 4.01 2.96 2.25
N SER A 68 4.43 4.17 1.86
CA SER A 68 5.80 4.40 1.35
C SER A 68 6.88 4.01 2.35
N GLU A 69 6.65 4.23 3.66
CA GLU A 69 7.61 3.88 4.70
C GLU A 69 7.76 2.38 4.86
N VAL A 70 6.68 1.63 4.67
CA VAL A 70 6.67 0.18 4.76
C VAL A 70 7.33 -0.44 3.53
N LEU A 71 7.06 0.10 2.34
CA LEU A 71 7.72 -0.32 1.11
C LEU A 71 9.23 0.00 1.10
N ALA A 72 9.65 1.01 1.83
CA ALA A 72 11.07 1.33 2.00
C ALA A 72 11.83 0.33 2.91
N LEU A 73 11.14 -0.61 3.57
CA LEU A 73 11.80 -1.63 4.39
C LEU A 73 12.61 -2.58 3.52
N ARG A 74 13.95 -2.45 3.55
CA ARG A 74 14.87 -3.37 2.83
C ARG A 74 14.58 -4.86 3.11
N ARG A 75 14.11 -5.18 4.31
CA ARG A 75 13.76 -6.55 4.72
C ARG A 75 12.56 -7.13 3.96
N LEU A 76 11.63 -6.29 3.51
CA LEU A 76 10.50 -6.67 2.65
C LEU A 76 10.97 -7.27 1.32
N HIS A 77 12.07 -6.76 0.79
CA HIS A 77 12.60 -7.16 -0.52
C HIS A 77 13.67 -8.25 -0.44
N ASP A 78 14.25 -8.46 0.74
CA ASP A 78 15.42 -9.32 0.89
C ASP A 78 15.21 -10.46 1.89
N HIS A 79 14.83 -10.13 3.11
CA HIS A 79 14.78 -11.09 4.21
C HIS A 79 13.57 -12.02 4.11
N TYR A 80 12.36 -11.47 3.95
CA TYR A 80 11.15 -12.27 3.91
C TYR A 80 11.03 -13.16 2.65
N PRO A 81 11.38 -12.68 1.44
CA PRO A 81 11.39 -13.55 0.26
C PRO A 81 12.36 -14.71 0.40
N ARG A 82 13.59 -14.47 0.88
CA ARG A 82 14.55 -15.55 1.14
C ARG A 82 14.03 -16.55 2.17
N LEU A 83 13.46 -16.06 3.28
CA LEU A 83 12.89 -16.92 4.33
C LEU A 83 11.81 -17.85 3.77
N LEU A 84 10.88 -17.30 2.98
CA LEU A 84 9.80 -18.07 2.37
C LEU A 84 10.33 -19.06 1.33
N CYS A 85 11.28 -18.65 0.48
CA CYS A 85 11.89 -19.52 -0.51
C CYS A 85 12.66 -20.68 0.14
N SER A 86 13.48 -20.42 1.16
CA SER A 86 14.19 -21.48 1.89
C SER A 86 13.24 -22.44 2.61
N MET A 87 12.18 -21.92 3.21
CA MET A 87 11.15 -22.76 3.83
C MET A 87 10.45 -23.65 2.79
N ALA A 88 10.10 -23.09 1.63
CA ALA A 88 9.49 -23.85 0.53
C ALA A 88 10.46 -24.89 -0.02
N GLU A 89 11.73 -24.56 -0.21
CA GLU A 89 12.76 -25.49 -0.64
C GLU A 89 12.84 -26.69 0.30
N ASP A 90 12.96 -26.47 1.61
CA ASP A 90 13.02 -27.55 2.60
C ASP A 90 11.75 -28.42 2.62
N LEU A 91 10.59 -27.81 2.39
CA LEU A 91 9.31 -28.52 2.38
C LEU A 91 9.16 -29.42 1.15
N PHE A 92 9.53 -28.91 -0.02
CA PHE A 92 9.32 -29.58 -1.30
C PHE A 92 10.49 -30.49 -1.69
N ARG A 93 11.71 -30.25 -1.21
CA ARG A 93 12.87 -31.09 -1.50
C ARG A 93 12.61 -32.55 -1.13
N VAL A 94 12.86 -33.45 -2.08
CA VAL A 94 12.81 -34.90 -1.89
C VAL A 94 14.25 -35.38 -1.79
N GLY A 95 14.66 -35.84 -0.62
CA GLY A 95 16.00 -36.39 -0.35
C GLY A 95 15.95 -37.89 -0.07
N GLU A 96 17.12 -38.47 0.19
CA GLU A 96 17.29 -39.92 0.40
C GLU A 96 16.88 -40.41 1.80
N GLY A 97 16.28 -39.56 2.64
CA GLY A 97 15.89 -39.87 4.02
C GLY A 97 14.41 -39.60 4.35
N PRO A 98 13.93 -40.03 5.53
CA PRO A 98 12.55 -39.79 5.97
C PRO A 98 12.26 -38.29 6.08
N LYS A 99 11.18 -37.82 5.45
CA LYS A 99 10.78 -36.41 5.51
C LYS A 99 10.46 -35.98 6.94
N GLU A 100 10.96 -34.81 7.33
CA GLU A 100 10.52 -34.16 8.55
C GLU A 100 9.02 -33.79 8.46
N ARG A 101 8.35 -33.73 9.61
CA ARG A 101 6.97 -33.23 9.67
C ARG A 101 6.95 -31.77 9.22
N ILE A 102 5.98 -31.42 8.37
CA ILE A 102 5.74 -30.05 7.88
C ILE A 102 5.73 -29.05 9.03
N SER A 103 5.07 -29.40 10.14
CA SER A 103 5.00 -28.56 11.34
C SER A 103 6.36 -28.28 11.98
N ARG A 104 7.30 -29.23 11.93
CA ARG A 104 8.65 -29.07 12.48
C ARG A 104 9.49 -28.13 11.62
N THR A 105 9.41 -28.29 10.30
CA THR A 105 10.06 -27.38 9.33
C THR A 105 9.52 -25.97 9.50
N PHE A 106 8.19 -25.79 9.51
CA PHE A 106 7.57 -24.49 9.74
C PHE A 106 8.01 -23.86 11.07
N TRP A 107 7.99 -24.64 12.17
CA TRP A 107 8.40 -24.14 13.48
C TRP A 107 9.87 -23.72 13.54
N ARG A 108 10.77 -24.39 12.81
CA ARG A 108 12.19 -24.02 12.70
C ARG A 108 12.34 -22.61 12.11
N TYR A 109 11.66 -22.35 10.98
CA TYR A 109 11.68 -21.04 10.33
C TYR A 109 10.96 -19.97 11.14
N ALA A 110 9.80 -20.30 11.72
CA ALA A 110 9.02 -19.40 12.56
C ALA A 110 9.81 -18.99 13.82
N LYS A 111 10.49 -19.92 14.50
CA LYS A 111 11.30 -19.63 15.67
C LYS A 111 12.45 -18.68 15.34
N GLY A 112 13.13 -18.87 14.20
CA GLY A 112 14.18 -17.96 13.74
C GLY A 112 13.68 -16.55 13.49
N ALA A 113 12.50 -16.41 12.88
CA ALA A 113 11.88 -15.10 12.63
C ALA A 113 11.36 -14.44 13.93
N LEU A 114 10.69 -15.20 14.80
CA LEU A 114 10.10 -14.68 16.05
C LEU A 114 11.14 -14.22 17.09
N LEU A 115 12.35 -14.77 17.03
CA LEU A 115 13.46 -14.38 17.91
C LEU A 115 14.15 -13.08 17.48
N ASP A 116 13.92 -12.59 16.27
CA ASP A 116 14.49 -11.34 15.80
C ASP A 116 13.57 -10.15 16.19
N PRO A 117 14.01 -9.24 17.09
CA PRO A 117 13.22 -8.08 17.49
C PRO A 117 12.84 -7.16 16.32
N LYS A 118 13.63 -7.19 15.24
CA LYS A 118 13.34 -6.41 14.04
C LYS A 118 12.08 -6.92 13.33
N VAL A 119 11.78 -8.23 13.38
CA VAL A 119 10.55 -8.79 12.78
C VAL A 119 9.32 -8.21 13.48
N TRP A 120 9.36 -8.10 14.81
CA TRP A 120 8.29 -7.46 15.58
C TRP A 120 8.11 -5.99 15.22
N LYS A 121 9.22 -5.26 15.05
CA LYS A 121 9.18 -3.86 14.61
C LYS A 121 8.60 -3.73 13.19
N ASP A 122 8.98 -4.61 12.28
CA ASP A 122 8.46 -4.61 10.91
C ASP A 122 6.96 -4.95 10.88
N LEU A 123 6.53 -5.98 11.63
CA LEU A 123 5.12 -6.34 11.77
C LEU A 123 4.28 -5.19 12.33
N TRP A 124 4.82 -4.46 13.31
CA TRP A 124 4.14 -3.28 13.85
C TRP A 124 3.97 -2.19 12.79
N ARG A 125 5.01 -1.93 11.98
CA ARG A 125 4.97 -0.96 10.89
C ARG A 125 4.04 -1.39 9.76
N MET A 126 3.95 -2.69 9.48
CA MET A 126 3.04 -3.26 8.48
C MET A 126 1.56 -3.14 8.85
N ARG A 127 1.22 -2.77 10.10
CA ARG A 127 -0.17 -2.49 10.48
C ARG A 127 -0.74 -1.25 9.76
N GLU A 128 0.13 -0.40 9.23
CA GLU A 128 -0.24 0.82 8.49
C GLU A 128 -0.30 0.62 6.96
N LEU A 129 -0.13 -0.63 6.49
CA LEU A 129 -0.48 -1.07 5.13
C LEU A 129 -1.96 -1.42 5.04
#